data_AF-A0A925P3J5-F1
#
_entry.id   AF-A0A925P3J5-F1
#
_cell.length_a   1.000
_cell.length_b   1.000
_cell.length_c   1.000
_cell.angle_alpha   90.00
_cell.angle_beta   90.00
_cell.angle_gamma   90.00
#
_symmetry.space_group_name_H-M   'P 1'
#
loop_
_entity.id
_entity.type
_entity.pdbx_description
1 polymer ?
#
loop_
_entity_poly.entity_id
_entity_poly.type
_entity_poly.pdbx_seq_one_letter_code
_entity_poly.pdbx_strand_id
1 'polypeptide(L)'
;MKTLRSLQPLLFGLLLFCAPAVPLVSAKSPAPEVIVSANIKCLSLGRDLRGVEMYLSPDKRLPVHAAGSYISANHSYRGPQIVTFVKAKTATTGTPPAGAPTGPAAEPAVLATVELPPAGGDYLFLFSGSTDTKLEVVAVPFSSSDVPLGSCLVWNITHRPLGVMLGGDRSLLAPTQRRIFRPSAMAKDYVDFRIFDEYQGAPRSLAGGPHLLKENSRQLIFLVDRTPGGIPVQIRVIEEMPEQKPAPVVVSR
;
A
#
# COMPACT_ATOMS: atom_id res chain seq x y z
N MET A 1 4.07 1.92 -100.54
CA MET A 1 4.76 0.88 -99.72
C MET A 1 3.81 0.50 -98.59
N LYS A 2 3.17 -0.68 -98.66
CA LYS A 2 3.31 -1.82 -97.71
C LYS A 2 3.11 -1.38 -96.24
N THR A 3 2.15 -1.80 -95.42
CA THR A 3 1.37 -3.06 -95.23
C THR A 3 0.29 -2.79 -94.14
N LEU A 4 -1.00 -3.12 -94.34
CA LEU A 4 -1.78 -4.26 -93.79
C LEU A 4 -1.84 -4.46 -92.24
N ARG A 5 -3.10 -4.64 -91.77
CA ARG A 5 -3.59 -5.38 -90.58
C ARG A 5 -3.44 -4.68 -89.22
N SER A 6 -4.29 -4.88 -88.20
CA SER A 6 -5.60 -5.51 -88.01
C SER A 6 -5.94 -5.41 -86.52
N LEU A 7 -7.23 -5.60 -86.18
CA LEU A 7 -7.77 -6.11 -84.91
C LEU A 7 -7.74 -5.21 -83.64
N GLN A 8 -8.95 -5.08 -83.06
CA GLN A 8 -9.28 -4.62 -81.70
C GLN A 8 -8.56 -5.43 -80.60
N PRO A 9 -8.51 -4.95 -79.34
CA PRO A 9 -9.58 -5.32 -78.39
C PRO A 9 -9.93 -4.26 -77.30
N LEU A 10 -10.99 -4.59 -76.56
CA LEU A 10 -11.43 -4.05 -75.25
C LEU A 10 -10.28 -3.76 -74.28
N LEU A 11 -10.48 -2.80 -73.35
CA LEU A 11 -10.41 -3.10 -71.91
C LEU A 11 -10.97 -1.97 -70.99
N PHE A 12 -11.88 -2.42 -70.12
CA PHE A 12 -12.19 -2.00 -68.74
C PHE A 12 -11.43 -0.81 -68.11
N GLY A 13 -12.19 0.13 -67.54
CA GLY A 13 -11.70 1.20 -66.67
C GLY A 13 -12.56 1.36 -65.41
N LEU A 14 -12.29 0.50 -64.43
CA LEU A 14 -12.35 0.69 -62.96
C LEU A 14 -13.50 1.53 -62.34
N LEU A 15 -14.45 0.82 -61.71
CA LEU A 15 -15.39 1.35 -60.71
C LEU A 15 -14.65 1.74 -59.42
N LEU A 16 -14.74 3.01 -59.04
CA LEU A 16 -14.39 3.51 -57.71
C LEU A 16 -15.35 2.93 -56.66
N PHE A 17 -14.87 1.99 -55.85
CA PHE A 17 -15.49 1.65 -54.57
C PHE A 17 -15.05 2.68 -53.51
N CYS A 18 -15.94 3.64 -53.20
CA CYS A 18 -15.86 4.40 -51.95
C CYS A 18 -16.16 3.46 -50.77
N ALA A 19 -15.12 2.91 -50.15
CA ALA A 19 -15.25 2.33 -48.82
C ALA A 19 -15.32 3.48 -47.79
N PRO A 20 -16.24 3.45 -46.81
CA PRO A 20 -16.21 4.39 -45.70
C PRO A 20 -14.93 4.16 -44.90
N ALA A 21 -14.11 5.20 -44.79
CA ALA A 21 -12.94 5.20 -43.93
C ALA A 21 -13.40 5.02 -42.48
N VAL A 22 -13.32 3.78 -41.98
CA VAL A 22 -13.39 3.51 -40.54
C VAL A 22 -12.17 4.21 -39.94
N PRO A 23 -12.34 5.16 -39.00
CA PRO A 23 -11.20 5.75 -38.33
C PRO A 23 -10.50 4.61 -37.58
N LEU A 24 -9.30 4.25 -38.05
CA LEU A 24 -8.37 3.47 -37.26
C LEU A 24 -8.10 4.31 -36.01
N VAL A 25 -8.80 3.98 -34.91
CA VAL A 25 -8.41 4.40 -33.58
C VAL A 25 -7.00 3.85 -33.40
N SER A 26 -6.01 4.70 -33.60
CA SER A 26 -4.64 4.43 -33.24
C SER A 26 -4.65 4.19 -31.75
N ALA A 27 -4.73 2.92 -31.34
CA ALA A 27 -4.56 2.50 -29.97
C ALA A 27 -3.21 3.05 -29.54
N LYS A 28 -3.24 4.12 -28.74
CA LYS A 28 -2.06 4.73 -28.14
C LYS A 28 -1.42 3.59 -27.35
N SER A 29 -0.32 3.06 -27.88
CA SER A 29 0.43 1.99 -27.22
C SER A 29 0.69 2.47 -25.80
N PRO A 30 0.17 1.77 -24.76
CA PRO A 30 0.34 2.23 -23.39
C PRO A 30 1.84 2.38 -23.15
N ALA A 31 2.23 3.52 -22.58
CA ALA A 31 3.61 3.74 -22.18
C ALA A 31 4.07 2.54 -21.33
N PRO A 32 5.32 2.08 -21.48
CA PRO A 32 5.79 0.91 -20.76
C PRO A 32 5.58 1.13 -19.26
N GLU A 33 4.86 0.20 -18.65
CA GLU A 33 4.56 0.23 -17.23
C GLU A 33 5.89 0.16 -16.44
N VAL A 34 6.12 1.16 -15.59
CA VAL A 34 7.34 1.23 -14.78
C VAL A 34 7.29 0.12 -13.74
N ILE A 35 8.28 -0.78 -13.79
CA ILE A 35 8.41 -1.88 -12.81
C ILE A 35 9.36 -1.46 -11.69
N VAL A 36 8.90 -1.60 -10.45
CA VAL A 36 9.68 -1.30 -9.24
C VAL A 36 9.90 -2.55 -8.40
N SER A 37 10.98 -2.54 -7.61
CA SER A 37 11.25 -3.57 -6.60
C SER A 37 11.24 -2.95 -5.21
N ALA A 38 10.49 -3.56 -4.30
CA ALA A 38 10.31 -3.05 -2.95
C ALA A 38 10.17 -4.19 -1.92
N ASN A 39 10.48 -3.89 -0.66
CA ASN A 39 10.11 -4.72 0.48
C ASN A 39 8.89 -4.08 1.13
N ILE A 40 7.83 -4.86 1.31
CA ILE A 40 6.53 -4.34 1.74
C ILE A 40 6.10 -5.05 3.01
N LYS A 41 5.79 -4.26 4.04
CA LYS A 41 5.04 -4.68 5.22
C LYS A 41 3.67 -4.01 5.21
N CYS A 42 2.70 -4.60 5.88
CA CYS A 42 1.31 -4.13 5.90
C CYS A 42 0.81 -3.98 7.35
N LEU A 43 0.04 -2.93 7.61
CA LEU A 43 -0.65 -2.70 8.88
C LEU A 43 -2.01 -2.04 8.63
N SER A 44 -3.05 -2.51 9.29
CA SER A 44 -4.34 -1.83 9.33
C SER A 44 -4.42 -0.89 10.54
N LEU A 45 -4.81 0.36 10.32
CA LEU A 45 -5.11 1.32 11.38
C LEU A 45 -6.48 1.04 12.04
N GLY A 46 -7.32 0.26 11.39
CA GLY A 46 -8.64 -0.14 11.86
C GLY A 46 -8.68 -1.62 12.27
N ARG A 47 -9.65 -2.35 11.69
CA ARG A 47 -9.81 -3.80 11.88
C ARG A 47 -8.94 -4.56 10.89
N ASP A 48 -8.71 -5.84 11.16
CA ASP A 48 -8.02 -6.74 10.23
C ASP A 48 -8.68 -6.69 8.84
N LEU A 49 -7.86 -6.53 7.81
CA LEU A 49 -8.32 -6.57 6.43
C LEU A 49 -8.16 -7.98 5.88
N ARG A 50 -9.25 -8.49 5.33
CA ARG A 50 -9.33 -9.81 4.69
C ARG A 50 -9.79 -9.64 3.25
N GLY A 51 -9.38 -10.57 2.39
CA GLY A 51 -9.83 -10.58 0.99
C GLY A 51 -9.35 -9.37 0.19
N VAL A 52 -8.14 -8.89 0.46
CA VAL A 52 -7.45 -7.86 -0.32
C VAL A 52 -6.26 -8.50 -1.03
N GLU A 53 -6.07 -8.19 -2.30
CA GLU A 53 -4.94 -8.64 -3.10
C GLU A 53 -4.25 -7.45 -3.76
N MET A 54 -2.92 -7.48 -3.86
CA MET A 54 -2.19 -6.63 -4.81
C MET A 54 -2.32 -7.22 -6.20
N TYR A 55 -2.81 -6.42 -7.14
CA TYR A 55 -2.89 -6.76 -8.55
C TYR A 55 -1.54 -6.46 -9.21
N LEU A 56 -0.91 -7.48 -9.81
CA LEU A 56 0.36 -7.35 -10.55
C LEU A 56 0.15 -7.49 -12.05
N SER A 57 -0.73 -8.41 -12.45
CA SER A 57 -1.12 -8.66 -13.84
C SER A 57 -2.43 -9.46 -13.85
N PRO A 58 -3.07 -9.66 -15.02
CA PRO A 58 -4.30 -10.47 -15.11
C PRO A 58 -4.18 -11.86 -14.46
N ASP A 59 -3.00 -12.48 -14.57
CA ASP A 59 -2.73 -13.84 -14.10
C ASP A 59 -2.00 -13.89 -12.75
N LYS A 60 -1.54 -12.74 -12.24
CA LYS A 60 -0.72 -12.68 -11.03
C LYS A 60 -1.29 -11.69 -10.02
N ARG A 61 -1.58 -12.22 -8.84
CA ARG A 61 -2.04 -11.47 -7.67
C ARG A 61 -1.31 -11.93 -6.43
N LEU A 62 -1.09 -11.01 -5.50
CA LEU A 62 -0.47 -11.33 -4.21
C LEU A 62 -1.47 -11.07 -3.08
N PRO A 63 -1.78 -12.06 -2.24
CA PRO A 63 -2.65 -11.83 -1.09
C PRO A 63 -2.00 -10.84 -0.13
N VAL A 64 -2.79 -9.90 0.38
CA VAL A 64 -2.37 -8.92 1.38
C VAL A 64 -3.02 -9.28 2.71
N HIS A 65 -2.20 -9.41 3.73
CA HIS A 65 -2.65 -9.57 5.10
C HIS A 65 -2.26 -8.34 5.93
N ALA A 66 -3.22 -7.47 6.21
CA ALA A 66 -3.01 -6.30 7.06
C ALA A 66 -3.81 -6.46 8.37
N ALA A 67 -3.11 -6.79 9.45
CA ALA A 67 -3.72 -6.91 10.77
C ALA A 67 -3.85 -5.54 11.45
N GLY A 68 -4.82 -5.40 12.33
CA GLY A 68 -4.97 -4.22 13.18
C GLY A 68 -3.96 -4.20 14.34
N SER A 69 -3.45 -5.36 14.75
CA SER A 69 -2.67 -5.53 16.00
C SER A 69 -1.18 -5.75 15.80
N TYR A 70 -0.73 -6.04 14.58
CA TYR A 70 0.69 -6.29 14.27
C TYR A 70 1.03 -5.90 12.83
N ILE A 71 2.32 -5.66 12.59
CA ILE A 71 2.87 -5.45 11.24
C ILE A 71 3.07 -6.81 10.59
N SER A 72 2.65 -6.96 9.33
CA SER A 72 2.86 -8.20 8.57
C SER A 72 4.34 -8.58 8.46
N ALA A 73 4.59 -9.84 8.10
CA ALA A 73 5.91 -10.23 7.61
C ALA A 73 6.31 -9.40 6.38
N ASN A 74 7.61 -9.32 6.13
CA ASN A 74 8.14 -8.64 4.95
C ASN A 74 7.78 -9.42 3.67
N HIS A 75 7.30 -8.72 2.65
CA HIS A 75 6.99 -9.26 1.34
C HIS A 75 7.88 -8.63 0.27
N SER A 76 8.62 -9.45 -0.47
CA SER A 76 9.34 -8.95 -1.65
C SER A 76 8.35 -8.69 -2.78
N TYR A 77 8.32 -7.44 -3.23
CA TYR A 77 7.47 -6.97 -4.31
C TYR A 77 8.31 -6.67 -5.54
N ARG A 78 7.84 -7.15 -6.69
CA ARG A 78 8.32 -6.74 -8.01
C ARG A 78 7.12 -6.64 -8.94
N GLY A 79 6.77 -5.42 -9.34
CA GLY A 79 5.55 -5.14 -10.08
C GLY A 79 5.43 -3.68 -10.48
N PRO A 80 4.25 -3.27 -10.95
CA PRO A 80 3.96 -1.91 -11.35
C PRO A 80 4.29 -0.87 -10.26
N GLN A 81 4.75 0.31 -10.68
CA GLN A 81 4.96 1.45 -9.80
C GLN A 81 3.66 1.87 -9.08
N ILE A 82 2.54 1.81 -9.80
CA ILE A 82 1.21 2.05 -9.24
C ILE A 82 0.69 0.72 -8.70
N VAL A 83 0.82 0.52 -7.40
CA VAL A 83 0.33 -0.68 -6.72
C VAL A 83 -1.18 -0.56 -6.59
N THR A 84 -1.89 -1.50 -7.20
CA THR A 84 -3.35 -1.54 -7.19
C THR A 84 -3.82 -2.63 -6.23
N PHE A 85 -4.70 -2.28 -5.29
CA PHE A 85 -5.35 -3.22 -4.39
C PHE A 85 -6.75 -3.54 -4.88
N VAL A 86 -7.08 -4.82 -4.92
CA VAL A 86 -8.36 -5.32 -5.43
C VAL A 86 -9.01 -6.26 -4.43
N LYS A 87 -10.33 -6.41 -4.54
CA LYS A 87 -11.05 -7.44 -3.77
C LYS A 87 -10.63 -8.83 -4.28
N ALA A 88 -10.28 -9.71 -3.35
CA ALA A 88 -9.92 -11.08 -3.65
C ALA A 88 -11.07 -11.77 -4.39
N LYS A 89 -10.74 -12.60 -5.38
CA LYS A 89 -11.75 -13.43 -6.02
C LYS A 89 -12.29 -14.42 -4.99
N THR A 90 -13.57 -14.33 -4.67
CA THR A 90 -14.26 -15.42 -3.97
C THR A 90 -14.16 -16.64 -4.89
N ALA A 91 -13.42 -17.67 -4.49
CA ALA A 91 -13.46 -18.93 -5.20
C ALA A 91 -14.89 -19.45 -5.11
N THR A 92 -15.68 -19.30 -6.17
CA THR A 92 -16.93 -20.03 -6.31
C THR A 92 -16.56 -21.50 -6.43
N THR A 93 -16.68 -22.23 -5.34
CA THR A 93 -16.64 -23.70 -5.25
C THR A 93 -17.86 -24.35 -5.93
N GLY A 94 -18.30 -23.79 -7.05
CA GLY A 94 -19.31 -24.36 -7.90
C GLY A 94 -18.64 -24.76 -9.20
N THR A 95 -18.58 -26.06 -9.48
CA THR A 95 -18.33 -26.59 -10.83
C THR A 95 -19.22 -25.81 -11.79
N PRO A 96 -18.68 -25.08 -12.78
CA PRO A 96 -19.51 -24.38 -13.75
C PRO A 96 -20.40 -25.42 -14.44
N PRO A 97 -21.71 -25.17 -14.60
CA PRO A 97 -22.53 -26.05 -15.42
C PRO A 97 -21.90 -26.12 -16.80
N ALA A 98 -21.68 -27.35 -17.29
CA ALA A 98 -21.10 -27.59 -18.60
C ALA A 98 -21.92 -26.85 -19.66
N GLY A 99 -21.33 -25.83 -20.29
CA GLY A 99 -21.98 -25.01 -21.32
C GLY A 99 -22.19 -23.54 -20.99
N ALA A 100 -21.77 -23.04 -19.81
CA ALA A 100 -21.78 -21.59 -19.58
C ALA A 100 -20.73 -20.90 -20.49
N PRO A 101 -21.11 -19.91 -21.32
CA PRO A 101 -20.14 -19.15 -22.09
C PRO A 101 -19.15 -18.50 -21.14
N THR A 102 -17.86 -18.69 -21.41
CA THR A 102 -16.78 -18.01 -20.70
C THR A 102 -16.86 -16.54 -21.10
N GLY A 103 -17.72 -15.78 -20.43
CA GLY A 103 -17.76 -14.33 -20.56
C GLY A 103 -16.38 -13.76 -20.24
N PRO A 104 -16.03 -12.58 -20.79
CA PRO A 104 -14.78 -11.92 -20.47
C PRO A 104 -14.63 -11.84 -18.95
N ALA A 105 -13.47 -12.24 -18.43
CA ALA A 105 -13.19 -12.21 -17.01
C ALA A 105 -13.50 -10.80 -16.48
N ALA A 106 -14.45 -10.69 -15.56
CA ALA A 106 -14.83 -9.40 -14.99
C ALA A 106 -13.58 -8.70 -14.45
N GLU A 107 -13.41 -7.43 -14.81
CA GLU A 107 -12.31 -6.61 -14.31
C GLU A 107 -12.33 -6.59 -12.77
N PRO A 108 -11.15 -6.68 -12.12
CA PRO A 108 -11.11 -6.70 -10.67
C PRO A 108 -11.64 -5.40 -10.08
N ALA A 109 -12.51 -5.50 -9.07
CA ALA A 109 -12.96 -4.34 -8.31
C ALA A 109 -11.78 -3.72 -7.56
N VAL A 110 -11.35 -2.55 -8.01
CA VAL A 110 -10.26 -1.77 -7.39
C VAL A 110 -10.75 -1.16 -6.09
N LEU A 111 -10.00 -1.43 -5.01
CA LEU A 111 -10.27 -0.91 -3.67
C LEU A 111 -9.45 0.34 -3.37
N ALA A 112 -8.19 0.36 -3.79
CA ALA A 112 -7.26 1.47 -3.58
C ALA A 112 -6.09 1.39 -4.57
N THR A 113 -5.40 2.52 -4.76
CA THR A 113 -4.12 2.57 -5.47
C THR A 113 -3.12 3.37 -4.65
N VAL A 114 -1.84 3.02 -4.77
CA VAL A 114 -0.75 3.79 -4.17
C VAL A 114 0.44 3.77 -5.12
N GLU A 115 1.09 4.91 -5.29
CA GLU A 115 2.29 5.02 -6.12
C GLU A 115 3.54 4.85 -5.27
N LEU A 116 4.44 3.96 -5.70
CA LEU A 116 5.76 3.82 -5.12
C LEU A 116 6.78 4.71 -5.85
N PRO A 117 7.79 5.25 -5.16
CA PRO A 117 8.94 5.87 -5.81
C PRO A 117 9.65 4.90 -6.78
N PRO A 118 10.09 5.36 -7.96
CA PRO A 118 10.76 4.51 -8.96
C PRO A 118 12.03 3.80 -8.45
N ALA A 119 12.70 4.41 -7.46
CA ALA A 119 13.91 3.85 -6.86
C ALA A 119 13.64 2.58 -6.01
N GLY A 120 12.38 2.26 -5.71
CA GLY A 120 12.03 1.16 -4.83
C GLY A 120 12.33 1.47 -3.36
N GLY A 121 12.60 0.42 -2.57
CA GLY A 121 12.95 0.53 -1.15
C GLY A 121 12.05 -0.24 -0.21
N ASP A 122 12.15 0.05 1.08
CA ASP A 122 11.37 -0.59 2.13
C ASP A 122 10.17 0.28 2.50
N TYR A 123 8.97 -0.30 2.48
CA TYR A 123 7.72 0.42 2.75
C TYR A 123 6.83 -0.32 3.74
N LEU A 124 6.17 0.46 4.58
CA LEU A 124 5.00 0.04 5.35
C LEU A 124 3.76 0.59 4.64
N PHE A 125 2.85 -0.30 4.25
CA PHE A 125 1.53 0.06 3.77
C PHE A 125 0.58 0.17 4.96
N LEU A 126 0.11 1.40 5.20
CA LEU A 126 -0.90 1.69 6.19
C LEU A 126 -2.27 1.70 5.52
N PHE A 127 -3.15 0.84 6.00
CA PHE A 127 -4.51 0.74 5.51
C PHE A 127 -5.50 1.37 6.50
N SER A 128 -6.48 2.12 5.99
CA SER A 128 -7.64 2.59 6.72
C SER A 128 -8.93 2.35 5.93
N GLY A 129 -10.07 2.31 6.63
CA GLY A 129 -11.36 2.00 6.01
C GLY A 129 -11.68 0.51 5.95
N SER A 130 -12.50 0.11 4.97
CA SER A 130 -12.93 -1.28 4.78
C SER A 130 -13.03 -1.65 3.30
N THR A 131 -13.07 -2.95 3.03
CA THR A 131 -13.23 -3.50 1.66
C THR A 131 -14.62 -3.30 1.06
N ASP A 132 -15.59 -2.80 1.85
CA ASP A 132 -16.99 -2.69 1.44
C ASP A 132 -17.45 -1.24 1.21
N THR A 133 -16.70 -0.25 1.69
CA THR A 133 -17.05 1.17 1.53
C THR A 133 -15.99 1.92 0.73
N LYS A 134 -14.77 2.01 1.26
CA LYS A 134 -13.60 2.60 0.63
C LYS A 134 -12.37 2.20 1.44
N LEU A 135 -11.34 1.73 0.73
CA LEU A 135 -10.04 1.46 1.33
C LEU A 135 -9.12 2.64 1.01
N GLU A 136 -8.41 3.12 2.02
CA GLU A 136 -7.35 4.11 1.85
C GLU A 136 -6.02 3.46 2.20
N VAL A 137 -5.01 3.71 1.37
CA VAL A 137 -3.69 3.13 1.52
C VAL A 137 -2.65 4.22 1.36
N VAL A 138 -1.72 4.27 2.31
CA VAL A 138 -0.54 5.14 2.24
C VAL A 138 0.70 4.27 2.29
N ALA A 139 1.61 4.52 1.35
CA ALA A 139 2.94 3.91 1.33
C ALA A 139 3.92 4.80 2.07
N VAL A 140 4.67 4.20 2.99
CA VAL A 140 5.50 4.94 3.93
C VAL A 140 6.89 4.34 3.92
N PRO A 141 7.95 5.12 3.64
CA PRO A 141 9.31 4.59 3.70
C PRO A 141 9.57 4.04 5.10
N PHE A 142 9.75 2.75 5.26
CA PHE A 142 9.94 2.12 6.57
C PHE A 142 10.94 0.99 6.42
N SER A 143 12.16 1.23 6.90
CA SER A 143 13.12 0.17 7.12
C SER A 143 13.23 -0.15 8.61
N SER A 144 13.29 -1.44 8.91
CA SER A 144 13.56 -1.93 10.26
C SER A 144 14.96 -1.54 10.75
N SER A 145 15.87 -1.15 9.86
CA SER A 145 17.19 -0.60 10.19
C SER A 145 17.12 0.86 10.67
N ASP A 146 16.14 1.63 10.19
CA ASP A 146 15.97 3.04 10.57
C ASP A 146 15.44 3.18 12.00
N VAL A 147 14.66 2.19 12.45
CA VAL A 147 14.04 2.15 13.78
C VAL A 147 14.68 1.04 14.62
N PRO A 148 15.74 1.35 15.40
CA PRO A 148 16.43 0.34 16.19
C PRO A 148 15.54 -0.27 17.28
N LEU A 149 15.90 -1.46 17.76
CA LEU A 149 15.23 -2.05 18.93
C LEU A 149 15.40 -1.14 20.16
N GLY A 150 14.44 -1.18 21.07
CA GLY A 150 14.39 -0.29 22.23
C GLY A 150 14.02 1.16 21.88
N SER A 151 13.50 1.42 20.67
CA SER A 151 13.07 2.76 20.25
C SER A 151 11.58 2.81 19.91
N CYS A 152 11.04 4.03 19.92
CA CYS A 152 9.67 4.33 19.54
C CYS A 152 9.65 5.22 18.31
N LEU A 153 9.09 4.76 17.21
CA LEU A 153 8.71 5.61 16.09
C LEU A 153 7.32 6.19 16.37
N VAL A 154 7.24 7.49 16.67
CA VAL A 154 5.95 8.18 16.82
C VAL A 154 5.60 8.88 15.52
N TRP A 155 4.35 8.72 15.09
CA TRP A 155 3.85 9.33 13.87
C TRP A 155 2.52 10.05 14.09
N ASN A 156 2.51 11.35 13.82
CA ASN A 156 1.32 12.15 13.79
C ASN A 156 0.55 11.98 12.46
N ILE A 157 -0.53 11.20 12.46
CA ILE A 157 -1.45 11.04 11.32
C ILE A 157 -2.64 12.01 11.44
N THR A 158 -2.71 12.79 12.52
CA THR A 158 -3.79 13.77 12.71
C THR A 158 -3.67 14.96 11.76
N HIS A 159 -4.75 15.71 11.60
CA HIS A 159 -4.79 16.94 10.80
C HIS A 159 -4.15 18.17 11.48
N ARG A 160 -3.66 18.04 12.71
CA ARG A 160 -3.10 19.17 13.48
C ARG A 160 -1.73 18.85 14.09
N PRO A 161 -0.88 19.85 14.34
CA PRO A 161 0.38 19.61 15.04
C PRO A 161 0.11 19.15 16.48
N LEU A 162 0.91 18.20 16.97
CA LEU A 162 0.80 17.66 18.32
C LEU A 162 2.17 17.65 19.00
N GLY A 163 2.21 18.13 20.24
CA GLY A 163 3.37 17.96 21.11
C GLY A 163 3.43 16.51 21.59
N VAL A 164 4.61 15.90 21.52
CA VAL A 164 4.85 14.55 22.00
C VAL A 164 6.01 14.60 22.98
N MET A 165 5.81 14.03 24.17
CA MET A 165 6.88 13.81 25.14
C MET A 165 7.00 12.32 25.41
N LEU A 166 8.22 11.78 25.31
CA LEU A 166 8.52 10.38 25.61
C LEU A 166 9.85 10.30 26.37
N GLY A 167 9.82 9.82 27.61
CA GLY A 167 11.02 9.66 28.44
C GLY A 167 11.80 10.96 28.64
N GLY A 168 11.08 12.09 28.74
CA GLY A 168 11.66 13.42 28.92
C GLY A 168 12.07 14.15 27.63
N ASP A 169 12.21 13.46 26.48
CA ASP A 169 12.38 14.14 25.18
C ASP A 169 11.03 14.65 24.68
N ARG A 170 10.96 15.93 24.31
CA ARG A 170 9.76 16.58 23.80
C ARG A 170 9.98 17.09 22.38
N SER A 171 9.01 16.83 21.50
CA SER A 171 8.99 17.32 20.14
C SER A 171 7.59 17.75 19.73
N LEU A 172 7.49 18.85 19.00
CA LEU A 172 6.31 19.15 18.21
C LEU A 172 6.37 18.33 16.91
N LEU A 173 5.30 17.62 16.59
CA LEU A 173 5.14 16.89 15.32
C LEU A 173 4.03 17.53 14.50
N ALA A 174 4.38 18.08 13.34
CA ALA A 174 3.43 18.55 12.35
C ALA A 174 2.54 17.40 11.81
N PRO A 175 1.39 17.70 11.18
CA PRO A 175 0.60 16.69 10.49
C PRO A 175 1.48 15.86 9.54
N THR A 176 1.29 14.55 9.52
CA THR A 176 2.08 13.56 8.77
C THR A 176 3.56 13.43 9.16
N GLN A 177 4.04 14.19 10.15
CA GLN A 177 5.43 14.11 10.60
C GLN A 177 5.63 12.91 11.54
N ARG A 178 6.80 12.28 11.38
CA ARG A 178 7.27 11.19 12.23
C ARG A 178 8.59 11.54 12.93
N ARG A 179 8.80 10.97 14.10
CA ARG A 179 10.05 11.10 14.85
C ARG A 179 10.37 9.82 15.60
N ILE A 180 11.64 9.46 15.61
CA ILE A 180 12.16 8.37 16.43
C ILE A 180 12.58 8.95 17.76
N PHE A 181 12.04 8.38 18.83
CA PHE A 181 12.45 8.64 20.19
C PHE A 181 13.27 7.46 20.70
N ARG A 182 14.38 7.78 21.37
CA ARG A 182 15.28 6.80 22.02
C ARG A 182 15.36 7.12 23.51
N PRO A 183 14.26 6.94 24.25
CA PRO A 183 14.25 7.25 25.66
C PRO A 183 15.25 6.33 26.37
N SER A 184 16.11 6.90 27.22
CA SER A 184 17.00 6.13 28.07
C SER A 184 16.20 5.58 29.24
N ALA A 185 15.73 4.34 29.12
CA ALA A 185 15.09 3.59 30.19
C ALA A 185 15.80 2.23 30.33
N MET A 186 15.90 1.70 31.53
CA MET A 186 16.41 0.33 31.69
C MET A 186 15.33 -0.65 31.21
N ALA A 187 15.70 -1.80 30.63
CA ALA A 187 14.77 -2.90 30.37
C ALA A 187 13.94 -3.19 31.63
N LYS A 188 12.64 -2.86 31.57
CA LYS A 188 11.57 -2.98 32.61
C LYS A 188 11.06 -1.64 33.16
N ASP A 189 11.64 -0.51 32.79
CA ASP A 189 11.15 0.78 33.25
C ASP A 189 10.01 1.32 32.38
N TYR A 190 9.06 1.98 33.06
CA TYR A 190 8.04 2.80 32.40
C TYR A 190 8.63 4.19 32.14
N VAL A 191 8.45 4.69 30.92
CA VAL A 191 8.75 6.07 30.56
C VAL A 191 7.47 6.90 30.57
N ASP A 192 7.57 8.18 30.92
CA ASP A 192 6.44 9.08 30.78
C ASP A 192 6.18 9.34 29.29
N PHE A 193 4.96 9.02 28.83
CA PHE A 193 4.50 9.31 27.47
C PHE A 193 3.31 10.25 27.53
N ARG A 194 3.42 11.42 26.88
CA ARG A 194 2.33 12.40 26.86
C ARG A 194 2.17 13.04 25.49
N ILE A 195 0.92 13.32 25.15
CA ILE A 195 0.50 14.04 23.96
C ILE A 195 -0.13 15.36 24.39
N PHE A 196 0.29 16.44 23.76
CA PHE A 196 -0.16 17.80 24.04
C PHE A 196 -0.77 18.44 22.80
N ASP A 197 -1.81 19.23 23.00
CA ASP A 197 -2.21 20.25 22.07
C ASP A 197 -1.37 21.51 22.35
N GLU A 198 -0.56 21.93 21.38
CA GLU A 198 0.29 23.12 21.51
C GLU A 198 -0.34 24.39 20.92
N TYR A 199 -1.56 24.30 20.36
CA TYR A 199 -2.17 25.41 19.63
C TYR A 199 -2.81 26.49 20.54
N GLN A 200 -3.16 26.17 21.79
CA GLN A 200 -3.98 27.04 22.65
C GLN A 200 -3.19 27.90 23.66
N GLY A 201 -1.95 28.32 23.36
CA GLY A 201 -1.16 29.24 24.19
C GLY A 201 -0.65 28.67 25.53
N ALA A 202 -1.32 27.66 26.07
CA ALA A 202 -0.85 26.78 27.13
C ALA A 202 -0.96 25.32 26.65
N PRO A 203 0.10 24.50 26.77
CA PRO A 203 0.05 23.10 26.37
C PRO A 203 -1.03 22.34 27.13
N ARG A 204 -2.05 21.83 26.43
CA ARG A 204 -3.10 21.01 27.04
C ARG A 204 -2.76 19.54 26.85
N SER A 205 -2.62 18.79 27.95
CA SER A 205 -2.46 17.34 27.88
C SER A 205 -3.72 16.70 27.30
N LEU A 206 -3.56 15.97 26.18
CA LEU A 206 -4.64 15.28 25.48
C LEU A 206 -4.75 13.81 25.90
N ALA A 207 -3.60 13.16 26.07
CA ALA A 207 -3.49 11.76 26.46
C ALA A 207 -2.10 11.51 27.02
N GLY A 208 -1.93 10.45 27.80
CA GLY A 208 -0.62 10.05 28.31
C GLY A 208 -0.69 9.17 29.53
N GLY A 209 0.49 8.73 29.97
CA GLY A 209 0.69 7.90 31.14
C GLY A 209 2.00 7.13 31.07
N PRO A 210 2.22 6.24 32.05
CA PRO A 210 3.35 5.32 32.02
C PRO A 210 3.30 4.44 30.76
N HIS A 211 4.39 4.42 30.01
CA HIS A 211 4.54 3.64 28.79
C HIS A 211 5.68 2.66 28.94
N LEU A 212 5.41 1.37 28.77
CA LEU A 212 6.42 0.33 28.90
C LEU A 212 7.31 0.31 27.64
N LEU A 213 8.59 0.59 27.83
CA LEU A 213 9.60 0.40 26.79
C LEU A 213 10.20 -1.00 26.93
N LYS A 214 10.34 -1.69 25.80
CA LYS A 214 10.97 -3.01 25.74
C LYS A 214 12.22 -2.91 24.88
N GLU A 215 13.37 -3.24 25.44
CA GLU A 215 14.66 -3.18 24.73
C GLU A 215 14.71 -4.12 23.52
N ASN A 216 13.98 -5.24 23.57
CA ASN A 216 14.00 -6.27 22.54
C ASN A 216 12.92 -6.11 21.47
N SER A 217 12.18 -5.00 21.45
CA SER A 217 11.22 -4.70 20.39
C SER A 217 11.32 -3.25 19.95
N ARG A 218 10.77 -2.95 18.78
CA ARG A 218 10.54 -1.58 18.34
C ARG A 218 9.05 -1.29 18.38
N GLN A 219 8.69 -0.10 18.81
CA GLN A 219 7.30 0.29 18.96
C GLN A 219 6.95 1.38 17.95
N LEU A 220 5.89 1.16 17.19
CA LEU A 220 5.32 2.16 16.28
C LEU A 220 4.08 2.74 16.95
N ILE A 221 4.10 4.04 17.18
CA ILE A 221 3.05 4.77 17.89
C ILE A 221 2.38 5.72 16.90
N PHE A 222 1.13 5.42 16.55
CA PHE A 222 0.34 6.24 15.64
C PHE A 222 -0.61 7.14 16.44
N LEU A 223 -0.57 8.43 16.15
CA LEU A 223 -1.52 9.42 16.66
C LEU A 223 -2.57 9.65 15.59
N VAL A 224 -3.81 9.29 15.86
CA VAL A 224 -4.92 9.33 14.90
C VAL A 224 -6.04 10.18 15.47
N ASP A 225 -6.72 10.96 14.64
CA ASP A 225 -7.90 11.70 15.10
C ASP A 225 -9.01 10.74 15.51
N ARG A 226 -9.70 11.05 16.61
CA ARG A 226 -10.98 10.41 16.92
C ARG A 226 -12.14 11.18 16.30
N THR A 227 -13.20 10.44 16.02
CA THR A 227 -14.52 11.01 15.71
C THR A 227 -15.05 11.90 16.85
N PRO A 228 -15.97 12.83 16.56
CA PRO A 228 -16.44 13.82 17.54
C PRO A 228 -17.04 13.18 18.80
N GLY A 229 -16.73 13.72 19.98
CA GLY A 229 -17.36 13.37 21.26
C GLY A 229 -16.49 12.60 22.28
N GLY A 230 -15.22 12.31 21.98
CA GLY A 230 -14.29 11.60 22.89
C GLY A 230 -12.95 12.31 23.12
N ILE A 231 -11.96 11.59 23.69
CA ILE A 231 -10.55 12.02 23.75
C ILE A 231 -10.12 12.38 22.31
N PRO A 232 -9.56 13.57 22.05
CA PRO A 232 -9.43 14.11 20.71
C PRO A 232 -8.34 13.42 19.85
N VAL A 233 -7.55 12.51 20.45
CA VAL A 233 -6.52 11.72 19.77
C VAL A 233 -6.60 10.27 20.25
N GLN A 234 -6.59 9.33 19.31
CA GLN A 234 -6.38 7.91 19.56
C GLN A 234 -4.90 7.58 19.38
N ILE A 235 -4.33 6.92 20.38
CA ILE A 235 -2.98 6.37 20.33
C ILE A 235 -3.08 4.89 19.96
N ARG A 236 -2.38 4.47 18.91
CA ARG A 236 -2.21 3.05 18.59
C ARG A 236 -0.74 2.68 18.72
N VAL A 237 -0.45 1.73 19.60
CA VAL A 237 0.90 1.19 19.78
C VAL A 237 0.95 -0.18 19.12
N ILE A 238 1.88 -0.34 18.19
CA ILE A 238 2.18 -1.61 17.54
C ILE A 238 3.59 -2.01 17.92
N GLU A 239 3.74 -3.22 18.43
CA GLU A 239 5.03 -3.78 18.78
C GLU A 239 5.52 -4.68 17.65
N GLU A 240 6.72 -4.42 17.17
CA GLU A 240 7.41 -5.28 16.21
C GLU A 240 8.62 -5.93 16.91
N MET A 241 8.57 -7.26 16.95
CA MET A 241 9.67 -8.10 17.43
C MET A 241 10.69 -8.28 16.31
N PRO A 242 11.98 -8.52 16.63
CA PRO A 242 12.99 -8.81 15.62
C PRO A 242 12.54 -10.02 14.80
N GLU A 243 12.72 -9.91 13.48
CA GLU A 243 12.47 -11.05 12.60
C GLU A 243 13.38 -12.21 13.03
N GLN A 244 12.76 -13.33 13.46
CA GLN A 244 13.52 -14.54 13.75
C GLN A 244 14.14 -15.02 12.44
N LYS A 245 15.48 -14.98 12.36
CA LYS A 245 16.19 -15.63 11.27
C LYS A 245 15.78 -17.12 11.29
N PRO A 246 15.28 -17.69 10.18
CA PRO A 246 14.93 -19.10 10.16
C PRO A 246 16.14 -19.92 10.60
N ALA A 247 15.91 -20.89 11.47
CA ALA A 247 16.97 -21.79 11.93
C ALA A 247 17.66 -22.39 10.69
N PRO A 248 19.01 -22.48 10.67
CA PRO A 248 19.69 -23.11 9.57
C PRO A 248 19.13 -24.52 9.40
N VAL A 249 18.66 -24.82 8.19
CA VAL A 249 18.24 -26.17 7.83
C VAL A 249 19.49 -27.04 7.95
N VAL A 250 19.57 -27.80 9.03
CA VAL A 250 20.59 -28.84 9.18
C VAL A 250 20.24 -29.90 8.15
N VAL A 251 20.88 -29.83 6.98
CA VAL A 251 20.87 -30.92 6.01
C VAL A 251 21.70 -32.03 6.64
N SER A 252 21.04 -32.98 7.30
CA SER A 252 21.64 -34.25 7.65
C SER A 252 22.08 -34.93 6.36
N ARG A 253 23.39 -35.12 6.22
CA ARG A 253 24.00 -35.95 5.18
C ARG A 253 23.81 -37.42 5.49
#